data_AF-A0A524IDK3-F1
#
_entry.id   AF-A0A524IDK3-F1
#
_cell.length_a   1.000
_cell.length_b   1.000
_cell.length_c   1.000
_cell.angle_alpha   90.00
_cell.angle_beta   90.00
_cell.angle_gamma   90.00
#
_symmetry.space_group_name_H-M   'P 1'
#
loop_
_entity.id
_entity.type
_entity.pdbx_description
1 polymer ?
#
loop_
_entity_poly.entity_id
_entity_poly.type
_entity_poly.pdbx_seq_one_letter_code
_entity_poly.pdbx_strand_id
1 'polypeptide(L)'
;TGTGLDGVSGRDFFAPLTEEAGAAGFIRVDLQGYKDVAAGISSASGDNTNALKLSALGTARVVDGSDTFVGYYARIAGDVGVEASRNKLALTGNQDALTQVSNLRDNTVGVSLEEEMISLIKYQKSFEASAKFLSTVDEMMSSLLGIRG
;
A
#
# COMPACT_ATOMS: atom_id res chain seq x y z
N THR A 1 -14.54 24.72 36.23
CA THR A 1 -13.66 25.90 36.37
C THR A 1 -12.80 25.71 37.60
N GLY A 2 -11.56 26.17 37.56
CA GLY A 2 -10.63 26.14 38.69
C GLY A 2 -9.85 27.43 38.78
N THR A 3 -9.05 27.57 39.82
CA THR A 3 -8.27 28.78 40.10
C THR A 3 -6.79 28.44 40.10
N GLY A 4 -5.97 29.24 39.41
CA GLY A 4 -4.52 29.14 39.46
C GLY A 4 -3.96 29.56 40.82
N LEU A 5 -2.67 29.30 41.06
CA LEU A 5 -1.99 29.69 42.30
C LEU A 5 -1.82 31.22 42.44
N ASP A 6 -1.97 31.95 41.34
CA ASP A 6 -2.01 33.41 41.27
C ASP A 6 -3.41 34.00 41.53
N GLY A 7 -4.43 33.17 41.78
CA GLY A 7 -5.80 33.60 42.04
C GLY A 7 -6.63 33.89 40.80
N VAL A 8 -6.06 33.75 39.59
CA VAL A 8 -6.78 33.98 38.33
C VAL A 8 -7.48 32.69 37.88
N SER A 9 -8.76 32.79 37.55
CA SER A 9 -9.60 31.69 37.08
C SER A 9 -10.02 31.90 35.61
N GLY A 10 -10.49 30.83 34.96
CA GLY A 10 -11.03 30.91 33.60
C GLY A 10 -9.99 31.05 32.49
N ARG A 11 -8.72 30.77 32.76
CA ARG A 11 -7.70 30.60 31.70
C ARG A 11 -7.89 29.29 30.97
N ASP A 12 -7.65 29.33 29.67
CA ASP A 12 -7.62 28.15 28.84
C ASP A 12 -6.34 27.36 29.11
N PHE A 13 -6.48 26.03 29.22
CA PHE A 13 -5.32 25.14 29.35
C PHE A 13 -4.66 24.91 27.99
N PHE A 14 -5.48 24.84 26.95
CA PHE A 14 -5.05 24.67 25.56
C PHE A 14 -5.51 25.86 24.75
N ALA A 15 -4.69 26.30 23.80
CA ALA A 15 -5.10 27.37 22.90
C ALA A 15 -6.35 26.94 22.11
N PRO A 16 -7.29 27.86 21.87
CA PRO A 16 -8.51 27.54 21.13
C PRO A 16 -8.17 27.06 19.72
N LEU A 17 -8.84 25.99 19.32
CA LEU A 17 -8.74 25.43 17.98
C LEU A 17 -9.56 26.30 17.02
N THR A 18 -8.92 26.77 15.96
CA THR A 18 -9.57 27.62 14.93
C THR A 18 -10.14 26.82 13.77
N GLU A 19 -9.72 25.56 13.62
CA GLU A 19 -10.12 24.65 12.55
C GLU A 19 -10.33 23.23 13.09
N GLU A 20 -11.35 22.52 12.59
CA GLU A 20 -11.61 21.12 12.96
C GLU A 20 -10.69 20.15 12.20
N ALA A 21 -10.39 20.46 10.94
CA ALA A 21 -9.48 19.66 10.13
C ALA A 21 -8.06 19.70 10.72
N GLY A 22 -7.52 18.54 11.11
CA GLY A 22 -6.18 18.47 11.70
C GLY A 22 -6.10 19.02 13.14
N ALA A 23 -7.23 19.28 13.80
CA ALA A 23 -7.31 19.80 15.17
C ALA A 23 -6.33 19.12 16.15
N ALA A 24 -6.19 17.79 16.07
CA ALA A 24 -5.27 17.02 16.92
C ALA A 24 -3.80 17.48 16.80
N GLY A 25 -3.36 17.96 15.62
CA GLY A 25 -2.02 18.50 15.40
C GLY A 25 -1.86 19.96 15.85
N PHE A 26 -2.95 20.66 16.14
CA PHE A 26 -2.96 22.06 16.56
C PHE A 26 -3.17 22.26 18.06
N ILE A 27 -3.45 21.19 18.82
CA ILE A 27 -3.54 21.25 20.28
C ILE A 27 -2.19 21.69 20.85
N ARG A 28 -2.18 22.85 21.50
CA ARG A 28 -1.01 23.42 22.16
C ARG A 28 -1.39 23.94 23.54
N VAL A 29 -0.49 23.80 24.51
CA VAL A 29 -0.68 24.32 25.86
C VAL A 29 -0.59 25.84 25.84
N ASP A 30 -1.56 26.51 26.47
CA ASP A 30 -1.64 27.98 26.58
C ASP A 30 -1.39 28.43 28.03
N LEU A 31 -0.27 27.99 28.60
CA LEU A 31 0.16 28.33 29.95
C LEU A 31 1.52 29.01 29.89
N GLN A 32 1.69 30.10 30.65
CA GLN A 32 2.96 30.82 30.74
C GLN A 32 3.81 30.34 31.91
N GLY A 33 3.20 29.70 32.91
CA GLY A 33 3.92 29.09 34.03
C GLY A 33 3.06 28.18 34.90
N TYR A 34 3.70 27.53 35.88
CA TYR A 34 3.04 26.57 36.77
C TYR A 34 1.95 27.19 37.65
N LYS A 35 2.01 28.52 37.89
CA LYS A 35 0.97 29.25 38.65
C LYS A 35 -0.34 29.35 37.89
N ASP A 36 -0.31 29.16 36.57
CA ASP A 36 -1.48 29.27 35.70
C ASP A 36 -2.35 28.01 35.74
N VAL A 37 -1.78 26.90 36.23
CA VAL A 37 -2.44 25.60 36.31
C VAL A 37 -3.53 25.65 37.38
N ALA A 38 -4.78 25.56 36.96
CA ALA A 38 -5.95 25.51 37.81
C ALA A 38 -6.19 24.11 38.44
N ALA A 39 -5.21 23.62 39.21
CA ALA A 39 -5.23 22.28 39.81
C ALA A 39 -6.30 22.09 40.89
N GLY A 40 -6.69 23.15 41.58
CA GLY A 40 -7.74 23.17 42.61
C GLY A 40 -9.03 23.86 42.14
N ILE A 41 -10.09 23.69 42.94
CA ILE A 41 -11.36 24.44 42.75
C ILE A 41 -11.36 25.68 43.65
N SER A 42 -10.81 25.55 44.85
CA SER A 42 -10.58 26.62 45.81
C SER A 42 -9.15 27.17 45.72
N SER A 43 -8.93 28.33 46.32
CA SER A 43 -7.59 28.90 46.53
C SER A 43 -6.90 28.35 47.79
N ALA A 44 -7.43 27.29 48.40
CA ALA A 44 -6.85 26.70 49.60
C ALA A 44 -5.52 26.00 49.25
N SER A 45 -4.53 26.17 50.13
CA SER A 45 -3.23 25.51 49.97
C SER A 45 -3.40 23.99 49.93
N GLY A 46 -2.94 23.36 48.85
CA GLY A 46 -2.98 21.91 48.66
C GLY A 46 -4.23 21.37 47.96
N ASP A 47 -5.18 22.21 47.55
CA ASP A 47 -6.32 21.76 46.75
C ASP A 47 -5.86 21.32 45.34
N ASN A 48 -6.05 20.03 45.04
CA ASN A 48 -5.73 19.42 43.76
C ASN A 48 -6.95 18.73 43.13
N THR A 49 -8.16 19.16 43.50
CA THR A 49 -9.42 18.49 43.10
C THR A 49 -9.58 18.37 41.59
N ASN A 50 -9.20 19.39 40.80
CA ASN A 50 -9.25 19.29 39.34
C ASN A 50 -8.17 18.37 38.78
N ALA A 51 -6.98 18.35 39.38
CA ALA A 51 -5.94 17.39 38.99
C ALA A 51 -6.37 15.94 39.26
N LEU A 52 -7.05 15.68 40.37
CA LEU A 52 -7.65 14.38 40.66
C LEU A 52 -8.73 14.00 39.63
N LYS A 53 -9.63 14.93 39.29
CA LYS A 53 -10.63 14.72 38.23
C LYS A 53 -9.98 14.43 36.87
N LEU A 54 -8.92 15.15 36.52
CA LEU A 54 -8.14 14.90 35.30
C LEU A 54 -7.51 13.51 35.31
N SER A 55 -6.92 13.09 36.43
CA SER A 55 -6.35 11.75 36.56
C SER A 55 -7.41 10.65 36.39
N ALA A 56 -8.64 10.87 36.88
CA ALA A 56 -9.75 9.95 36.72
C ALA A 56 -10.20 9.79 35.26
N LEU A 57 -9.95 10.78 34.39
CA LEU A 57 -10.27 10.66 32.96
C LEU A 57 -9.45 9.58 32.26
N GLY A 58 -8.26 9.23 32.75
CA GLY A 58 -7.41 8.19 32.16
C GLY A 58 -8.09 6.82 32.10
N THR A 59 -8.99 6.53 33.05
CA THR A 59 -9.77 5.28 33.10
C THR A 59 -11.27 5.49 32.87
N ALA A 60 -11.70 6.73 32.69
CA ALA A 60 -13.11 7.05 32.48
C ALA A 60 -13.59 6.57 31.11
N ARG A 61 -14.81 6.02 31.07
CA ARG A 61 -15.48 5.57 29.85
C ARG A 61 -16.29 6.70 29.22
N VAL A 62 -15.58 7.65 28.62
CA VAL A 62 -16.18 8.88 28.07
C VAL A 62 -16.19 8.93 26.54
N VAL A 63 -15.44 8.05 25.88
CA VAL A 63 -15.41 7.98 24.42
C VAL A 63 -16.61 7.14 23.96
N ASP A 64 -17.43 7.71 23.07
CA ASP A 64 -18.69 7.12 22.58
C ASP A 64 -19.58 6.55 23.71
N GLY A 65 -19.55 7.18 24.89
CA GLY A 65 -20.35 6.83 26.06
C GLY A 65 -20.02 5.50 26.72
N SER A 66 -19.01 4.76 26.27
CA SER A 66 -18.73 3.41 26.77
C SER A 66 -17.26 2.99 26.78
N ASP A 67 -16.36 3.77 26.19
CA ASP A 67 -14.96 3.41 26.05
C ASP A 67 -14.00 4.41 26.71
N THR A 68 -12.84 3.91 27.10
CA THR A 68 -11.74 4.74 27.59
C THR A 68 -10.96 5.33 26.42
N PHE A 69 -10.25 6.44 26.64
CA PHE A 69 -9.37 7.00 25.61
C PHE A 69 -8.33 5.99 25.11
N VAL A 70 -7.76 5.20 26.02
CA VAL A 70 -6.77 4.16 25.70
C VAL A 70 -7.40 3.03 24.90
N GLY A 71 -8.59 2.56 25.31
CA GLY A 71 -9.32 1.49 24.61
C GLY A 71 -9.72 1.89 23.19
N TYR A 72 -10.22 3.12 23.04
CA TYR A 72 -10.60 3.66 21.73
C TYR A 72 -9.39 3.81 20.80
N TYR A 73 -8.28 4.36 21.30
CA TYR A 73 -7.03 4.45 20.55
C TYR A 73 -6.51 3.07 20.13
N ALA A 74 -6.55 2.09 21.04
CA ALA A 74 -6.15 0.72 20.75
C ALA A 74 -7.02 0.08 19.66
N ARG A 75 -8.33 0.37 19.64
CA ARG A 75 -9.24 -0.08 18.57
C ARG A 75 -8.84 0.50 17.22
N ILE A 76 -8.63 1.82 17.13
CA ILE A 76 -8.19 2.47 15.89
C ILE A 76 -6.88 1.86 15.38
N ALA A 77 -5.89 1.72 16.27
CA ALA A 77 -4.61 1.11 15.91
C ALA A 77 -4.78 -0.36 15.45
N GLY A 78 -5.67 -1.10 16.10
CA GLY A 78 -6.04 -2.47 15.73
C GLY A 78 -6.68 -2.54 14.34
N ASP A 79 -7.65 -1.68 14.06
CA ASP A 79 -8.35 -1.62 12.77
C ASP A 79 -7.38 -1.32 11.62
N VAL A 80 -6.49 -0.33 11.82
CA VAL A 80 -5.42 -0.01 10.85
C VAL A 80 -4.49 -1.21 10.66
N GLY A 81 -4.12 -1.91 11.73
CA GLY A 81 -3.28 -3.11 11.65
C GLY A 81 -3.93 -4.26 10.89
N VAL A 82 -5.23 -4.50 11.10
CA VAL A 82 -6.01 -5.50 10.38
C VAL A 82 -6.07 -5.16 8.90
N GLU A 83 -6.37 -3.91 8.57
CA GLU A 83 -6.48 -3.46 7.17
C GLU A 83 -5.14 -3.52 6.44
N ALA A 84 -4.05 -3.12 7.10
CA ALA A 84 -2.70 -3.26 6.57
C ALA A 84 -2.34 -4.74 6.30
N SER A 85 -2.69 -5.64 7.22
CA SER A 85 -2.46 -7.09 7.06
C SER A 85 -3.25 -7.67 5.89
N ARG A 86 -4.52 -7.30 5.73
CA ARG A 86 -5.37 -7.69 4.60
C ARG A 86 -4.79 -7.22 3.28
N ASN A 87 -4.37 -5.96 3.19
CA ASN A 87 -3.77 -5.40 1.98
C ASN A 87 -2.46 -6.10 1.62
N LYS A 88 -1.63 -6.44 2.62
CA LYS A 88 -0.41 -7.21 2.39
C LYS A 88 -0.70 -8.60 1.82
N LEU A 89 -1.69 -9.30 2.37
CA LEU A 89 -2.09 -10.62 1.88
C LEU A 89 -2.64 -10.54 0.45
N ALA A 90 -3.48 -9.56 0.17
CA ALA A 90 -4.02 -9.31 -1.17
C ALA A 90 -2.90 -9.00 -2.18
N LEU A 91 -1.90 -8.20 -1.78
CA LEU A 91 -0.74 -7.91 -2.62
C LEU A 91 0.04 -9.18 -2.97
N THR A 92 0.33 -10.05 -1.99
CA THR A 92 0.99 -11.33 -2.23
C THR A 92 0.17 -12.21 -3.17
N GLY A 93 -1.14 -12.35 -2.93
CA GLY A 93 -2.01 -13.12 -3.83
C GLY A 93 -2.03 -12.60 -5.27
N ASN A 94 -2.04 -11.27 -5.45
CA ASN A 94 -1.95 -10.65 -6.78
C ASN A 94 -0.59 -10.87 -7.44
N GLN A 95 0.50 -10.87 -6.69
CA GLN A 95 1.85 -11.18 -7.22
C GLN A 95 1.96 -12.64 -7.66
N ASP A 96 1.38 -13.57 -6.89
CA ASP A 96 1.33 -14.99 -7.27
C ASP A 96 0.50 -15.20 -8.53
N ALA A 97 -0.66 -14.54 -8.63
CA ALA A 97 -1.51 -14.56 -9.81
C ALA A 97 -0.78 -13.99 -11.03
N LEU A 98 -0.09 -12.86 -10.89
CA LEU A 98 0.72 -12.26 -11.95
C LEU A 98 1.82 -13.22 -12.42
N THR A 99 2.50 -13.88 -11.49
CA THR A 99 3.54 -14.87 -11.80
C THR A 99 2.98 -16.06 -12.57
N GLN A 100 1.83 -16.60 -12.14
CA GLN A 100 1.15 -17.68 -12.85
C GLN A 100 0.76 -17.27 -14.27
N VAL A 101 0.19 -16.08 -14.44
CA VAL A 101 -0.18 -15.56 -15.77
C VAL A 101 1.05 -15.34 -16.65
N SER A 102 2.16 -14.83 -16.09
CA SER A 102 3.42 -14.69 -16.84
C SER A 102 3.93 -16.05 -17.31
N ASN A 103 3.94 -17.06 -16.43
CA ASN A 103 4.38 -18.41 -16.80
C ASN A 103 3.48 -19.03 -17.87
N LEU A 104 2.16 -18.85 -17.80
CA LEU A 104 1.22 -19.31 -18.83
C LEU A 104 1.45 -18.62 -20.17
N ARG A 105 1.69 -17.30 -20.14
CA ARG A 105 2.06 -16.54 -21.34
C ARG A 105 3.36 -17.09 -21.92
N ASP A 106 4.39 -17.27 -21.11
CA ASP A 106 5.71 -17.71 -21.58
C ASP A 106 5.66 -19.16 -22.11
N ASN A 107 4.81 -20.02 -21.56
CA ASN A 107 4.55 -21.37 -22.11
C ASN A 107 3.80 -21.35 -23.45
N THR A 108 2.93 -20.37 -23.67
CA THR A 108 2.12 -20.28 -24.91
C THR A 108 2.85 -19.51 -26.02
N VAL A 109 3.63 -18.50 -25.64
CA VAL A 109 4.34 -17.57 -26.52
C VAL A 109 5.82 -17.93 -26.65
N GLY A 110 6.30 -18.89 -25.85
CA GLY A 110 7.64 -19.45 -25.93
C GLY A 110 7.81 -20.22 -27.22
N VAL A 111 8.25 -19.52 -28.26
CA VAL A 111 8.61 -20.13 -29.53
C VAL A 111 9.81 -21.04 -29.29
N SER A 112 9.67 -22.33 -29.58
CA SER A 112 10.78 -23.26 -29.46
C SER A 112 11.78 -22.96 -30.58
N LEU A 113 12.92 -22.39 -30.22
CA LEU A 113 14.00 -22.05 -31.15
C LEU A 113 14.48 -23.29 -31.92
N GLU A 114 14.35 -24.47 -31.31
CA GLU A 114 14.59 -25.77 -31.96
C GLU A 114 13.52 -26.10 -33.01
N GLU A 115 12.23 -25.86 -32.74
CA GLU A 115 11.17 -26.05 -33.75
C GLU A 115 11.27 -25.04 -34.90
N GLU A 116 11.63 -23.79 -34.60
CA GLU A 116 11.92 -22.79 -35.64
C GLU A 116 13.14 -23.20 -36.47
N MET A 117 14.20 -23.72 -35.84
CA MET A 117 15.39 -24.20 -36.55
C MET A 117 15.09 -25.44 -37.39
N ILE A 118 14.29 -26.39 -36.89
CA ILE A 118 13.82 -27.55 -37.67
C ILE A 118 12.99 -27.08 -38.86
N SER A 119 12.09 -26.12 -38.65
CA SER A 119 11.29 -25.52 -39.73
C SER A 119 12.19 -24.84 -40.76
N LEU A 120 13.20 -24.10 -40.31
CA LEU A 120 14.17 -23.41 -41.16
C LEU A 120 15.02 -24.40 -41.97
N ILE A 121 15.53 -25.48 -41.35
CA ILE A 121 16.24 -26.56 -42.04
C ILE A 121 15.32 -27.25 -43.05
N LYS A 122 14.04 -27.48 -42.70
CA LYS A 122 13.05 -28.06 -43.62
C LYS A 122 12.82 -27.15 -44.82
N TYR A 123 12.71 -25.84 -44.62
CA TYR A 123 12.60 -24.88 -45.72
C TYR A 123 13.86 -24.85 -46.60
N GLN A 124 15.05 -24.87 -45.99
CA GLN A 124 16.32 -24.94 -46.72
C GLN A 124 16.41 -26.22 -47.57
N LYS A 125 16.10 -27.39 -47.00
CA LYS A 125 16.10 -28.66 -47.74
C LYS A 125 15.06 -28.69 -48.86
N SER A 126 13.87 -28.14 -48.61
CA SER A 126 12.81 -28.07 -49.62
C SER A 126 13.20 -27.15 -50.77
N PHE A 127 13.88 -26.03 -50.48
CA PHE A 127 14.42 -25.13 -51.49
C PHE A 127 15.53 -25.79 -52.32
N GLU A 128 16.47 -26.48 -51.68
CA GLU A 128 17.53 -27.22 -52.37
C GLU A 128 16.96 -28.33 -53.26
N ALA A 129 15.95 -29.06 -52.78
CA ALA A 129 15.25 -30.07 -53.57
C ALA A 129 14.53 -29.46 -54.78
N SER A 130 13.89 -28.30 -54.61
CA SER A 130 13.23 -27.57 -55.69
C SER A 130 14.23 -27.08 -56.75
N ALA A 131 15.40 -26.60 -56.32
CA ALA A 131 16.47 -26.17 -57.22
C ALA A 131 17.05 -27.35 -58.02
N LYS A 132 17.27 -28.51 -57.37
CA LYS A 132 17.69 -29.74 -58.07
C LYS A 132 16.64 -30.21 -59.06
N PHE A 133 15.35 -30.20 -58.68
CA PHE A 133 14.25 -30.55 -59.57
C PHE A 133 14.22 -29.65 -60.81
N LEU A 134 14.38 -28.34 -60.63
CA LEU A 134 14.45 -27.39 -61.75
C LEU A 134 15.66 -27.69 -62.67
N SER A 135 16.84 -27.95 -62.10
CA SER A 135 18.03 -28.34 -62.86
C SER A 135 17.79 -29.61 -63.68
N THR A 136 17.13 -30.61 -63.11
CA THR A 136 16.78 -31.84 -63.83
C THR A 136 15.76 -31.57 -64.95
N VAL A 137 14.80 -30.67 -64.73
CA VAL A 137 13.86 -30.24 -65.77
C VAL A 137 14.58 -29.51 -66.91
N ASP A 138 15.51 -28.61 -66.60
CA ASP A 138 16.33 -27.91 -67.60
C ASP A 138 17.21 -28.88 -68.40
N GLU A 139 17.83 -29.87 -67.75
CA GLU A 139 18.60 -30.92 -68.42
C GLU A 139 17.72 -31.77 -69.36
N MET A 140 16.52 -32.15 -68.92
CA MET A 140 15.56 -32.87 -69.76
C MET A 140 15.12 -32.02 -70.97
N MET A 141 14.82 -30.73 -70.75
CA MET A 141 14.45 -29.81 -71.83
C MET A 141 15.59 -29.63 -72.84
N SER A 142 16.83 -29.48 -72.36
CA SER A 142 18.02 -29.39 -73.20
C SER A 142 18.24 -30.67 -74.01
N SER A 143 18.07 -31.85 -73.41
CA SER A 143 18.19 -33.13 -74.11
C SER A 143 17.11 -33.32 -75.19
N LEU A 144 15.85 -32.96 -74.90
CA LEU A 144 14.76 -33.01 -75.89
C LEU A 144 14.98 -32.07 -77.07
N LEU A 145 15.55 -30.87 -76.83
CA LEU A 145 15.87 -29.91 -77.89
C LEU A 145 17.10 -30.33 -78.69
N GLY A 146 18.11 -30.90 -78.05
CA GLY A 146 19.34 -31.39 -78.68
C GLY A 146 19.16 -32.61 -79.58
N ILE A 147 18.08 -33.38 -79.42
CA ILE A 147 17.72 -34.51 -80.29
C ILE A 147 16.99 -34.07 -81.58
N ARG A 148 16.54 -32.80 -81.68
CA ARG A 148 15.84 -32.25 -82.86
C ARG A 148 16.69 -31.32 -83.76
N GLY A 149 18.00 -31.30 -83.61
CA GLY A 149 18.96 -30.68 -84.54
C GLY A 149 19.86 -31.72 -85.19
#